data_AF-A0A1E3YNC2-F1
#
_entry.id   AF-A0A1E3YNC2-F1
#
_cell.length_a   1.000
_cell.length_b   1.000
_cell.length_c   1.000
_cell.angle_alpha   90.00
_cell.angle_beta   90.00
_cell.angle_gamma   90.00
#
_symmetry.space_group_name_H-M   'P 1'
#
loop_
_entity.id
_entity.type
_entity.pdbx_description
1 polymer ?
#
loop_
_entity_poly.entity_id
_entity_poly.type
_entity_poly.pdbx_seq_one_letter_code
_entity_poly.pdbx_strand_id
1 'polypeptide(L)'
;MNLVIEHATPQQITLRLREGEVETSVTGWHTPSAVSALLAAVDAVTAGEGYAECFWPEPTGQYWWMFNRDGERLEVVVLWSRGAGTGWQHVFRAADEVHYLDERIREELAAHDLLPG
;
A
#
# COMPACT_ATOMS: atom_id res chain seq x y z
N MET A 1 5.45 7.61 8.77
CA MET A 1 4.21 6.91 8.36
C MET A 1 3.97 5.70 9.23
N ASN A 2 2.73 5.36 9.56
CA ASN A 2 2.39 4.07 10.17
C ASN A 2 1.34 3.37 9.31
N LEU A 3 1.46 2.04 9.20
CA LEU A 3 0.55 1.16 8.50
C LEU A 3 0.16 0.03 9.45
N VAL A 4 -1.13 -0.27 9.53
CA VAL A 4 -1.67 -1.36 10.35
C VAL A 4 -2.71 -2.12 9.53
N ILE A 5 -2.71 -3.44 9.59
CA ILE A 5 -3.81 -4.26 9.07
C ILE A 5 -4.92 -4.23 10.12
N GLU A 6 -6.05 -3.59 9.79
CA GLU A 6 -7.20 -3.53 10.71
C GLU A 6 -8.02 -4.81 10.66
N HIS A 7 -8.13 -5.40 9.47
CA HIS A 7 -8.95 -6.57 9.22
C HIS A 7 -8.46 -7.28 7.95
N ALA A 8 -8.44 -8.61 7.99
CA ALA A 8 -8.15 -9.43 6.83
C ALA A 8 -9.02 -10.68 6.81
N THR A 9 -9.61 -10.94 5.65
CA THR A 9 -10.26 -12.21 5.28
C THR A 9 -9.64 -12.69 3.97
N PRO A 10 -9.93 -13.90 3.46
CA PRO A 10 -9.48 -14.29 2.13
C PRO A 10 -9.98 -13.34 1.02
N GLN A 11 -11.13 -12.69 1.22
CA GLN A 11 -11.78 -11.85 0.20
C GLN A 11 -11.36 -10.39 0.28
N GLN A 12 -10.94 -9.89 1.43
CA GLN A 12 -10.62 -8.48 1.59
C GLN A 12 -9.65 -8.22 2.74
N ILE A 13 -8.69 -7.33 2.49
CA ILE A 13 -7.81 -6.72 3.49
C ILE A 13 -8.15 -5.24 3.64
N THR A 14 -8.09 -4.73 4.87
CA THR A 14 -8.21 -3.29 5.18
C THR A 14 -6.94 -2.84 5.88
N LEU A 15 -6.26 -1.86 5.29
CA LEU A 15 -5.11 -1.20 5.87
C LEU A 15 -5.51 0.16 6.41
N ARG A 16 -5.11 0.49 7.63
CA ARG A 16 -5.13 1.86 8.15
C ARG A 16 -3.77 2.49 7.99
N LEU A 17 -3.76 3.64 7.33
CA LEU A 17 -2.59 4.46 7.05
C LEU A 17 -2.66 5.72 7.90
N ARG A 18 -1.54 6.09 8.50
CA ARG A 18 -1.44 7.32 9.31
C ARG A 18 -0.13 8.06 9.09
N GLU A 19 -0.21 9.38 8.95
CA GLU A 19 0.93 10.29 8.92
C GLU A 19 0.55 11.58 9.66
N GLY A 20 1.19 11.84 10.81
CA GLY A 20 0.80 12.94 11.69
C GLY A 20 -0.68 12.86 12.10
N GLU A 21 -1.45 13.87 11.70
CA GLU A 21 -2.90 13.99 11.91
C GLU A 21 -3.74 13.38 10.78
N VAL A 22 -3.12 13.01 9.65
CA VAL A 22 -3.81 12.39 8.51
C VAL A 22 -3.96 10.89 8.79
N GLU A 23 -5.19 10.39 8.75
CA GLU A 23 -5.51 8.96 8.88
C GLU A 23 -6.56 8.57 7.83
N THR A 24 -6.39 7.40 7.21
CA THR A 24 -7.37 6.84 6.25
C THR A 24 -7.30 5.32 6.24
N SER A 25 -8.37 4.68 5.79
CA SER A 25 -8.38 3.24 5.51
C SER A 25 -8.41 2.98 4.01
N VAL A 26 -7.65 1.97 3.57
CA VAL A 26 -7.57 1.51 2.18
C VAL A 26 -7.90 0.03 2.14
N THR A 27 -8.78 -0.37 1.23
CA THR A 27 -9.20 -1.76 1.07
C THR A 27 -8.56 -2.39 -0.15
N GLY A 28 -8.20 -3.66 -0.05
CA GLY A 28 -7.76 -4.50 -1.16
C GLY A 28 -8.65 -5.73 -1.29
N TRP A 29 -9.39 -5.83 -2.38
CA TRP A 29 -10.21 -6.98 -2.72
C TRP A 29 -9.34 -8.14 -3.20
N HIS A 30 -9.73 -9.36 -2.83
CA HIS A 30 -8.95 -10.60 -2.98
C HIS A 30 -7.57 -10.50 -2.31
N THR A 31 -7.55 -10.72 -0.99
CA THR A 31 -6.38 -10.50 -0.13
C THR A 31 -5.07 -11.08 -0.66
N PRO A 32 -4.99 -12.34 -1.15
CA PRO A 32 -3.72 -12.86 -1.67
C PRO A 32 -3.16 -12.03 -2.82
N SER A 33 -4.01 -11.52 -3.71
CA SER A 33 -3.59 -10.69 -4.84
C SER A 33 -3.19 -9.29 -4.40
N ALA A 34 -3.96 -8.67 -3.49
CA ALA A 34 -3.62 -7.35 -2.94
C ALA A 34 -2.27 -7.37 -2.20
N VAL A 35 -2.05 -8.39 -1.37
CA VAL A 35 -0.79 -8.60 -0.63
C VAL A 35 0.37 -8.85 -1.59
N SER A 36 0.20 -9.76 -2.56
CA SER A 36 1.26 -10.06 -3.54
C SER A 36 1.63 -8.84 -4.36
N ALA A 37 0.66 -8.04 -4.80
CA ALA A 37 0.91 -6.81 -5.57
C ALA A 37 1.61 -5.74 -4.72
N LEU A 38 1.23 -5.59 -3.45
CA LEU A 38 1.89 -4.67 -2.52
C LEU A 38 3.34 -5.08 -2.27
N LEU A 39 3.59 -6.35 -1.93
CA LEU A 39 4.94 -6.87 -1.71
C LEU A 39 5.81 -6.73 -2.96
N ALA A 40 5.30 -7.05 -4.14
CA ALA A 40 6.06 -6.91 -5.38
C ALA A 40 6.49 -5.45 -5.65
N ALA A 41 5.63 -4.47 -5.36
CA ALA A 41 5.98 -3.05 -5.51
C ALA A 41 7.00 -2.59 -4.46
N VAL A 42 6.86 -3.04 -3.21
CA VAL A 42 7.81 -2.76 -2.12
C VAL A 42 9.17 -3.41 -2.40
N ASP A 43 9.20 -4.66 -2.85
CA ASP A 43 10.42 -5.36 -3.26
C ASP A 43 11.12 -4.60 -4.40
N ALA A 44 10.37 -4.19 -5.41
CA ALA A 44 10.90 -3.46 -6.56
C ALA A 44 11.52 -2.11 -6.17
N VAL A 45 10.84 -1.33 -5.32
CA VAL A 45 11.37 -0.02 -4.89
C VAL A 45 12.50 -0.15 -3.86
N THR A 46 12.57 -1.25 -3.11
CA THR A 46 13.63 -1.51 -2.12
C THR A 46 14.91 -2.00 -2.79
N ALA A 47 14.80 -2.75 -3.90
CA ALA A 47 15.94 -3.28 -4.65
C ALA A 47 16.72 -2.22 -5.46
N GLY A 48 16.13 -1.05 -5.74
CA GLY A 48 16.74 0.00 -6.55
C GLY A 48 16.32 1.40 -6.13
N GLU A 49 16.62 2.39 -6.96
CA GLU A 49 16.11 3.77 -6.81
C GLU A 49 14.99 4.04 -7.82
N GLY A 50 14.22 5.10 -7.59
CA GLY A 50 13.18 5.55 -8.51
C GLY A 50 11.78 5.11 -8.07
N TYR A 51 11.05 4.47 -8.97
CA TYR A 51 9.60 4.38 -8.88
C TYR A 51 9.08 2.94 -8.99
N ALA A 52 8.14 2.58 -8.13
CA ALA A 52 7.32 1.37 -8.25
C ALA A 52 5.85 1.67 -7.95
N GLU A 53 4.97 0.79 -8.38
CA GLU A 53 3.53 0.96 -8.16
C GLU A 53 2.80 -0.38 -8.09
N CYS A 54 1.62 -0.35 -7.48
CA CYS A 54 0.63 -1.40 -7.64
C CYS A 54 -0.79 -0.85 -7.63
N PHE A 55 -1.72 -1.65 -8.15
CA PHE A 55 -3.13 -1.30 -8.22
C PHE A 55 -3.95 -2.33 -7.45
N TRP A 56 -4.92 -1.85 -6.68
CA TRP A 56 -5.90 -2.67 -5.99
C TRP A 56 -7.28 -2.41 -6.61
N PRO A 57 -7.74 -3.29 -7.52
CA PRO A 57 -9.09 -3.21 -8.06
C PRO A 57 -10.11 -3.48 -6.96
N GLU A 58 -11.13 -2.61 -6.88
CA GLU A 58 -12.26 -2.73 -5.96
C GLU A 58 -13.57 -2.84 -6.76
N PRO A 59 -14.64 -3.38 -6.17
CA PRO A 59 -15.94 -3.45 -6.85
C PRO A 59 -16.48 -2.10 -7.35
N THR A 60 -16.04 -0.98 -6.76
CA THR A 60 -16.53 0.37 -7.05
C THR A 60 -15.47 1.31 -7.62
N GLY A 61 -14.27 0.80 -7.91
CA GLY A 61 -13.15 1.61 -8.35
C GLY A 61 -11.81 0.89 -8.23
N GLN A 62 -10.75 1.64 -7.99
CA GLN A 62 -9.42 1.07 -7.73
C GLN A 62 -8.56 2.04 -6.94
N TYR A 63 -7.72 1.48 -6.07
CA TYR A 63 -6.60 2.23 -5.50
C TYR A 63 -5.36 2.08 -6.37
N TRP A 64 -4.58 3.15 -6.45
CA TRP A 64 -3.24 3.17 -7.04
C TRP A 64 -2.25 3.56 -5.95
N TRP A 65 -1.36 2.63 -5.64
CA TRP A 65 -0.25 2.83 -4.73
C TRP A 65 0.99 3.18 -5.52
N MET A 66 1.62 4.28 -5.17
CA MET A 66 2.82 4.79 -5.81
C MET A 66 3.92 4.89 -4.76
N PHE A 67 5.10 4.39 -5.11
CA PHE A 67 6.29 4.35 -4.27
C PHE A 67 7.40 5.08 -5.02
N ASN A 68 7.87 6.20 -4.48
CA ASN A 68 8.91 7.01 -5.08
C ASN A 68 10.09 7.17 -4.11
N ARG A 69 11.22 6.55 -4.44
CA ARG A 69 12.42 6.52 -3.61
C ARG A 69 13.49 7.47 -4.14
N ASP A 70 14.04 8.24 -3.21
CA ASP A 70 15.19 9.12 -3.38
C ASP A 70 16.19 8.86 -2.24
N GLY A 71 17.23 8.08 -2.53
CA GLY A 71 18.16 7.57 -1.52
C GLY A 71 17.46 6.68 -0.48
N GLU A 72 17.53 7.06 0.79
CA GLU A 72 16.84 6.35 1.88
C GLU A 72 15.38 6.78 2.05
N ARG A 73 15.00 7.93 1.47
CA ARG A 73 13.64 8.47 1.59
C ARG A 73 12.72 7.78 0.60
N LEU A 74 11.62 7.23 1.09
CA LEU A 74 10.54 6.67 0.31
C LEU A 74 9.26 7.47 0.52
N GLU A 75 8.74 8.04 -0.56
CA GLU A 75 7.42 8.64 -0.60
C GLU A 75 6.38 7.61 -1.05
N VAL A 76 5.29 7.51 -0.30
CA VAL A 76 4.12 6.68 -0.61
C VAL A 76 2.94 7.58 -0.89
N VAL A 77 2.31 7.40 -2.04
CA VAL A 77 1.06 8.08 -2.40
C VAL A 77 0.01 7.02 -2.72
N VAL A 78 -1.18 7.20 -2.17
CA VAL A 78 -2.35 6.38 -2.51
C VAL A 78 -3.39 7.27 -3.16
N LEU A 79 -3.82 6.89 -4.35
CA LEU A 79 -4.90 7.53 -5.09
C LEU A 79 -6.09 6.59 -5.23
N TRP A 80 -7.28 7.14 -5.38
CA TRP A 80 -8.51 6.41 -5.67
C TRP A 80 -9.14 6.90 -6.97
N SER A 81 -9.70 5.98 -7.76
CA SER A 81 -10.56 6.32 -8.89
C SER A 81 -11.79 5.43 -8.90
N ARG A 82 -12.97 6.02 -9.14
CA ARG A 82 -14.20 5.25 -9.39
C ARG A 82 -14.28 4.70 -10.82
N GLY A 83 -13.32 5.03 -11.68
CA GLY A 83 -13.26 4.62 -13.09
C GLY A 83 -12.70 5.72 -13.99
N ALA A 84 -12.38 5.35 -15.24
CA ALA A 84 -11.61 6.17 -16.18
C ALA A 84 -12.16 7.59 -16.41
N GLY A 85 -13.47 7.82 -16.23
CA GLY A 85 -14.09 9.14 -16.40
C GLY A 85 -14.01 10.07 -15.18
N THR A 86 -13.67 9.56 -13.99
CA THR A 86 -13.72 10.34 -12.73
C THR A 86 -12.38 10.94 -12.31
N GLY A 87 -11.30 10.60 -13.02
CA GLY A 87 -9.93 11.00 -12.65
C GLY A 87 -9.44 10.30 -11.38
N TRP A 88 -8.31 10.76 -10.87
CA TRP A 88 -7.68 10.26 -9.65
C TRP A 88 -7.88 11.25 -8.50
N GLN A 89 -8.28 10.73 -7.35
CA GLN A 89 -8.46 11.46 -6.11
C GLN A 89 -7.35 11.10 -5.14
N HIS A 90 -6.74 12.10 -4.51
CA HIS A 90 -5.74 11.87 -3.48
C HIS A 90 -6.40 11.27 -2.23
N VAL A 91 -5.88 10.12 -1.75
CA VAL A 91 -6.33 9.44 -0.54
C VAL A 91 -5.32 9.63 0.57
N PHE A 92 -4.05 9.40 0.28
CA PHE A 92 -3.00 9.41 1.28
C PHE A 92 -1.64 9.80 0.67
N ARG A 93 -0.82 10.47 1.48
CA ARG A 93 0.59 10.73 1.16
C ARG A 93 1.41 10.77 2.44
N ALA A 94 2.53 10.07 2.44
CA ALA A 94 3.53 10.15 3.49
C ALA A 94 4.92 9.89 2.92
N ALA A 95 5.95 10.25 3.68
CA ALA A 95 7.31 9.90 3.35
C ALA A 95 8.04 9.44 4.60
N ASP A 96 8.82 8.37 4.47
CA ASP A 96 9.60 7.79 5.56
C ASP A 96 10.87 7.13 5.01
N GLU A 97 11.63 6.45 5.86
CA GLU A 97 12.74 5.61 5.42
C GLU A 97 12.22 4.36 4.68
N VAL A 98 12.86 4.00 3.56
CA VAL A 98 12.50 2.84 2.73
C VAL A 98 12.47 1.54 3.54
N HIS A 99 13.47 1.32 4.39
CA HIS A 99 13.59 0.09 5.18
C HIS A 99 12.55 0.03 6.29
N TYR A 100 12.23 1.17 6.91
CA TYR A 100 11.16 1.24 7.90
C TYR A 100 9.81 0.78 7.32
N LEU A 101 9.47 1.20 6.10
CA LEU A 101 8.21 0.78 5.48
C LEU A 101 8.20 -0.71 5.13
N ASP A 102 9.27 -1.22 4.52
CA ASP A 102 9.37 -2.64 4.16
C ASP A 102 9.21 -3.53 5.40
N GLU A 103 9.97 -3.23 6.46
CA GLU A 103 9.87 -3.93 7.74
C GLU A 103 8.44 -3.86 8.30
N ARG A 104 7.85 -2.68 8.35
CA ARG A 104 6.51 -2.48 8.91
C ARG A 104 5.44 -3.28 8.16
N ILE A 105 5.48 -3.30 6.83
CA ILE A 105 4.54 -4.08 6.01
C ILE A 105 4.70 -5.58 6.28
N ARG A 106 5.94 -6.07 6.32
CA ARG A 106 6.22 -7.50 6.56
C ARG A 106 5.82 -7.94 7.96
N GLU A 107 6.08 -7.12 8.97
CA GLU A 107 5.65 -7.37 10.35
C GLU A 107 4.14 -7.53 10.44
N GLU A 108 3.38 -6.60 9.84
CA GLU A 108 1.93 -6.65 9.84
C GLU A 108 1.40 -7.89 9.10
N LEU A 109 1.94 -8.19 7.92
CA LEU A 109 1.55 -9.37 7.16
C LEU A 109 1.88 -10.66 7.90
N ALA A 110 3.03 -10.73 8.58
CA ALA A 110 3.41 -11.88 9.41
C ALA A 110 2.46 -12.05 10.60
N ALA A 111 2.13 -10.95 11.30
CA ALA A 111 1.22 -10.96 12.45
C ALA A 111 -0.20 -11.42 12.09
N HIS A 112 -0.56 -11.41 10.81
CA HIS A 112 -1.87 -11.83 10.29
C HIS A 112 -1.82 -13.11 9.44
N ASP A 113 -0.69 -13.82 9.41
CA ASP A 113 -0.48 -15.03 8.59
C ASP A 113 -0.75 -14.81 7.09
N LEU A 114 -0.39 -13.63 6.57
CA LEU A 114 -0.62 -13.22 5.18
C LEU A 114 0.63 -13.21 4.30
N LEU A 115 1.80 -13.51 4.85
CA LEU A 115 3.00 -13.66 4.03
C LEU A 115 2.83 -14.83 3.07
N PRO A 116 3.18 -14.67 1.77
CA PRO A 116 3.18 -15.79 0.84
C PRO A 116 4.20 -16.84 1.30
N GLY A 117 3.77 -18.11 1.31
CA GLY A 117 4.61 -19.26 1.63
C GLY A 117 5.52 -19.70 0.50
#